data_AF-A0AAJ0V572-F1
#
_entry.id   AF-A0AAJ0V572-F1
#
_cell.length_a   1.000
_cell.length_b   1.000
_cell.length_c   1.000
_cell.angle_alpha   90.00
_cell.angle_beta   90.00
_cell.angle_gamma   90.00
#
_symmetry.space_group_name_H-M   'P 1'
#
loop_
_entity.id
_entity.type
_entity.pdbx_description
1 polymer ?
#
loop_
_entity_poly.entity_id
_entity_poly.type
_entity_poly.pdbx_seq_one_letter_code
_entity_poly.pdbx_strand_id
1 'polypeptide(L)' 'MGGGAMSTRNGKPDNDLTGLTQYVAGFDAGHYVDEQAQRIYEDALVKWPLLARLMGLEAASRADRRAVG' A
#
# COMPACT_ATOMS: atom_id res chain seq x y z
N MET A 1 -10.36 -0.64 27.14
CA MET A 1 -9.40 -1.10 26.12
C MET A 1 -10.19 -1.85 25.06
N GLY A 2 -10.56 -1.19 23.96
CA GLY A 2 -11.36 -1.80 22.90
C GLY A 2 -10.45 -2.46 21.87
N GLY A 3 -10.41 -3.79 21.86
CA GLY A 3 -9.71 -4.55 20.83
C GLY A 3 -10.45 -4.43 19.50
N GLY A 4 -9.79 -3.82 18.50
CA GLY A 4 -10.27 -3.80 17.13
C GLY A 4 -10.34 -5.24 16.61
N ALA A 5 -11.54 -5.71 16.32
CA ALA A 5 -11.74 -7.05 15.78
C ALA A 5 -10.99 -7.17 14.44
N MET A 6 -10.10 -8.16 14.40
CA MET A 6 -9.37 -8.62 13.23
C MET A 6 -10.37 -8.97 12.13
N SER A 7 -10.52 -8.10 11.13
CA SER A 7 -11.49 -8.28 10.06
C SER A 7 -10.96 -9.32 9.07
N THR A 8 -11.22 -10.60 9.34
CA THR A 8 -10.85 -11.71 8.46
C THR A 8 -11.98 -11.98 7.46
N ARG A 9 -11.74 -11.83 6.15
CA ARG A 9 -12.58 -12.50 5.14
C ARG A 9 -12.05 -13.92 4.95
N ASN A 10 -12.83 -14.91 5.38
CA ASN A 10 -12.56 -16.35 5.20
C ASN A 10 -11.36 -16.95 5.97
N GLY A 11 -11.02 -16.41 7.15
CA GLY A 11 -9.96 -16.98 8.00
C GLY A 11 -8.53 -16.73 7.51
N LYS A 12 -8.36 -15.96 6.44
CA LYS A 12 -7.06 -15.40 6.03
C LYS A 12 -6.98 -13.97 6.59
N PRO A 13 -5.86 -13.56 7.23
CA PRO A 13 -5.67 -12.14 7.52
C PRO A 13 -5.69 -11.39 6.19
N ASP A 14 -6.60 -10.43 6.04
CA ASP A 14 -6.68 -9.54 4.88
C ASP A 14 -5.36 -8.76 4.81
N ASN A 15 -4.42 -9.25 3.99
CA ASN A 15 -3.10 -8.68 3.70
C ASN A 15 -2.47 -7.83 4.83
N ASP A 16 -2.45 -8.35 6.05
CA ASP A 16 -1.93 -7.60 7.19
C ASP A 16 -0.41 -7.76 7.25
N LEU A 17 0.28 -6.80 6.63
CA LEU A 17 1.74 -6.66 6.69
C LEU A 17 2.25 -6.57 8.13
N THR A 18 1.46 -6.01 9.05
CA THR A 18 1.80 -5.96 10.48
C THR A 18 1.79 -7.37 11.07
N GLY A 19 0.81 -8.20 10.73
CA GLY A 19 0.78 -9.61 11.11
C GLY A 19 1.97 -10.39 10.54
N LEU A 20 2.40 -10.10 9.32
CA LEU A 20 3.56 -10.76 8.69
C LEU A 20 4.88 -10.55 9.46
N THR A 21 5.07 -9.39 10.10
CA THR A 21 6.26 -9.15 10.96
C THR A 21 6.38 -10.13 12.13
N GLN A 22 5.25 -10.69 12.59
CA GLN A 22 5.24 -11.66 13.69
C GLN A 22 5.65 -13.07 13.25
N TYR A 23 5.57 -13.37 11.95
CA TYR A 23 5.80 -14.71 11.40
C TYR A 23 7.07 -14.81 10.55
N VAL A 24 7.61 -13.70 10.06
CA VAL A 24 8.79 -13.68 9.19
C VAL A 24 9.92 -12.93 9.89
N ALA A 25 10.89 -13.69 10.42
CA ALA A 25 12.06 -13.11 11.05
C ALA A 25 12.85 -12.25 10.06
N GLY A 26 13.07 -10.98 10.41
CA GLY A 26 13.77 -10.00 9.55
C GLY A 26 12.87 -9.27 8.55
N PHE A 27 11.56 -9.54 8.53
CA PHE A 27 10.61 -8.75 7.76
C PHE A 27 10.21 -7.49 8.54
N ASP A 28 10.52 -6.33 7.96
CA ASP A 28 10.12 -5.04 8.51
C ASP A 28 9.02 -4.44 7.64
N ALA A 29 7.78 -4.47 8.14
CA ALA A 29 6.64 -3.88 7.45
C ALA A 29 6.75 -2.36 7.29
N GLY A 30 7.50 -1.68 8.16
CA GLY A 30 7.74 -0.23 8.05
C GLY A 30 8.67 0.13 6.89
N HIS A 31 9.47 -0.83 6.41
CA HIS A 31 10.36 -0.67 5.26
C HIS A 31 9.97 -1.57 4.07
N TYR A 32 8.81 -2.22 4.13
CA TYR A 32 8.32 -3.01 3.02
C TYR A 32 7.76 -2.11 1.92
N VAL A 33 8.40 -2.15 0.76
CA VAL A 33 7.93 -1.46 -0.45
C VAL A 33 7.33 -2.50 -1.40
N ASP A 34 6.05 -2.33 -1.73
CA ASP A 34 5.38 -3.14 -2.75
C ASP A 34 5.57 -2.50 -4.14
N GLU A 35 6.62 -2.93 -4.84
CA GLU A 35 6.90 -2.46 -6.21
C GLU A 35 5.77 -2.78 -7.19
N GLN A 36 5.01 -3.86 -6.99
CA GLN A 36 3.90 -4.21 -7.88
C GLN A 36 2.73 -3.25 -7.67
N ALA A 37 2.39 -2.96 -6.41
CA ALA A 37 1.39 -1.95 -6.11
C ALA A 37 1.77 -0.58 -6.67
N GLN A 38 3.04 -0.19 -6.59
CA GLN A 38 3.53 1.07 -7.17
C GLN A 38 3.35 1.10 -8.69
N ARG A 39 3.75 0.05 -9.41
CA ARG A 39 3.59 -0.03 -10.87
C ARG A 39 2.13 -0.01 -11.31
N ILE A 40 1.27 -0.77 -10.62
CA ILE A 40 -0.18 -0.78 -10.91
C ILE A 40 -0.79 0.61 -10.68
N TYR A 41 -0.35 1.30 -9.64
CA TYR A 41 -0.79 2.66 -9.37
C TYR A 41 -0.36 3.63 -10.49
N GLU A 42 0.90 3.59 -10.93
CA GLU A 42 1.39 4.41 -12.05
C GLU A 42 0.61 4.13 -13.34
N ASP A 43 0.38 2.85 -13.68
CA ASP A 43 -0.41 2.45 -14.84
C ASP A 43 -1.85 2.97 -14.77
N ALA A 44 -2.46 2.96 -13.58
CA ALA A 44 -3.80 3.48 -13.37
C ALA A 44 -3.87 5.00 -13.59
N LEU A 45 -2.85 5.75 -13.18
CA LEU A 45 -2.76 7.19 -13.43
C LEU A 45 -2.71 7.51 -14.93
N VAL A 46 -1.99 6.69 -15.70
CA VAL A 46 -1.91 6.83 -17.18
C VAL A 46 -3.24 6.46 -17.82
N LYS A 47 -3.88 5.38 -17.35
CA LYS A 47 -5.14 4.89 -17.93
C LYS A 47 -6.28 5.88 -17.69
N TRP A 48 -6.37 6.45 -16.50
CA TRP A 48 -7.51 7.26 -16.04
C TRP A 48 -7.11 8.68 -15.60
N PRO A 49 -6.61 9.52 -16.53
CA PRO A 49 -5.98 10.78 -16.18
C PRO A 49 -6.94 11.81 -15.57
N LEU A 50 -8.22 11.83 -16.00
CA LEU A 50 -9.21 12.74 -15.44
C LEU A 50 -9.53 12.39 -13.99
N LEU A 51 -9.71 11.11 -13.69
CA LEU A 51 -10.01 10.64 -12.34
C LEU A 51 -8.82 10.89 -11.40
N ALA A 52 -7.60 10.63 -11.86
CA ALA A 52 -6.38 10.91 -11.12
C ALA A 52 -6.28 12.38 -10.68
N ARG A 53 -6.64 13.32 -11.57
CA ARG A 53 -6.65 14.76 -11.26
C ARG A 53 -7.72 15.14 -10.26
N LEU A 54 -8.94 14.63 -10.43
CA LEU A 54 -10.04 14.88 -9.50
C LEU A 54 -9.73 14.34 -8.10
N MET A 55 -9.00 13.22 -8.02
CA MET A 55 -8.56 12.63 -6.75
C MET A 55 -7.23 13.19 -6.22
N GLY A 56 -6.57 14.13 -6.94
CA GLY A 56 -5.31 14.73 -6.50
C GLY A 56 -4.10 13.76 -6.46
N LEU A 57 -4.18 12.63 -7.18
CA LEU A 57 -3.23 11.51 -7.08
C LEU A 57 -1.88 11.76 -7.77
N GLU A 58 -1.84 12.70 -8.73
CA GLU A 58 -0.61 13.05 -9.47
C GLU A 58 0.46 13.68 -8.57
N ALA A 59 0.07 14.43 -7.54
CA ALA A 59 0.99 15.06 -6.59
C ALA A 59 1.58 14.04 -5.62
N ALA A 60 0.75 13.09 -5.15
CA ALA A 60 1.17 12.00 -4.27
C ALA A 60 2.19 11.08 -4.95
N SER A 61 1.95 10.70 -6.22
CA SER A 61 2.90 9.93 -7.03
C SER A 61 4.26 10.63 -7.18
N ARG A 62 4.24 11.95 -7.38
CA ARG A 62 5.47 12.73 -7.56
C ARG A 62 6.27 12.91 -6.26
N ALA A 63 5.59 13.00 -5.12
CA ALA A 63 6.21 13.07 -3.80
C ALA A 63 6.87 11.73 -3.43
N ASP A 64 6.18 10.61 -3.70
CA ASP A 64 6.71 9.26 -3.51
C ASP A 64 8.02 9.05 -4.28
N ARG A 65 8.04 9.43 -5.57
CA ARG A 65 9.26 9.35 -6.40
C ARG A 65 10.43 10.20 -5.89
N ARG A 66 10.17 11.27 -5.15
CA ARG A 66 11.23 12.12 -4.54
C ARG A 66 11.75 11.56 -3.22
N ALA A 67 11.00 10.70 -2.54
CA ALA A 67 11.44 10.08 -1.29
C ALA A 67 12.39 8.89 -1.53
N VAL A 68 12.42 8.36 -2.75
CA VAL A 68 13.22 7.19 -3.15
C VAL A 68 14.57 7.58 -3.80
N GLY A 69 14.79 8.85 -4.12
CA GLY A 69 16.03 9.36 -4.72
C GLY A 69 16.88 10.16 -3.74
#